data_AF-A0AAD7W202-F1
#
_entry.id   AF-A0AAD7W202-F1
#
_cell.length_a   1.000
_cell.length_b   1.000
_cell.length_c   1.000
_cell.angle_alpha   90.00
_cell.angle_beta   90.00
_cell.angle_gamma   90.00
#
_symmetry.space_group_name_H-M   'P 1'
#
loop_
_entity.id
_entity.type
_entity.pdbx_description
1 polymer ?
#
loop_
_entity_poly.entity_id
_entity_poly.type
_entity_poly.pdbx_seq_one_letter_code
_entity_poly.pdbx_strand_id
1 'polypeptide(L)'
;MQEIKRVAAIERENVDDCNIVRFYEAFIDQRHCYLVFEELEKTLYQLQMEHEFGKMAIRDIRTITFQMLTALVKLEDMGIVHTDLK
;
A
#
# COMPACT_ATOMS: atom_id res chain seq x y z
N MET A 1 -10.83 8.09 -12.78
CA MET A 1 -11.40 9.15 -11.91
C MET A 1 -11.71 8.68 -10.48
N GLN A 2 -12.29 7.48 -10.26
CA GLN A 2 -12.64 7.04 -8.90
C GLN A 2 -11.41 6.72 -8.03
N GLU A 3 -10.37 6.12 -8.61
CA GLU A 3 -9.11 5.82 -7.92
C GLU A 3 -8.37 7.08 -7.49
N ILE A 4 -8.26 8.09 -8.37
CA ILE A 4 -7.71 9.41 -8.04
C ILE A 4 -8.43 10.03 -6.83
N LYS A 5 -9.77 9.91 -6.75
CA LYS A 5 -10.53 10.44 -5.60
C LYS A 5 -10.21 9.72 -4.28
N ARG A 6 -9.93 8.40 -4.33
CA ARG A 6 -9.55 7.61 -3.14
C ARG A 6 -8.13 7.93 -2.70
N VAL A 7 -7.20 7.99 -3.66
CA VAL A 7 -5.80 8.30 -3.41
C VAL A 7 -5.63 9.74 -2.91
N ALA A 8 -6.36 10.71 -3.46
CA ALA A 8 -6.38 12.09 -2.97
C ALA A 8 -7.04 12.23 -1.57
N ALA A 9 -7.88 11.28 -1.15
CA ALA A 9 -8.39 11.27 0.22
C ALA A 9 -7.32 10.80 1.21
N ILE A 10 -6.43 9.89 0.78
CA ILE A 10 -5.28 9.42 1.55
C ILE A 10 -4.23 10.52 1.70
N GLU A 11 -3.95 11.28 0.63
CA GLU A 11 -3.01 12.42 0.65
C GLU A 11 -3.34 13.50 1.70
N ARG A 12 -4.64 13.72 1.95
CA ARG A 12 -5.11 14.76 2.88
C ARG A 12 -4.93 14.37 4.35
N GLU A 13 -4.63 13.10 4.61
CA GLU A 13 -4.41 12.54 5.93
C GLU A 13 -2.92 12.29 6.13
N ASN A 14 -2.40 12.56 7.33
CA ASN A 14 -1.04 12.13 7.65
C ASN A 14 -1.03 10.60 7.87
N VAL A 15 -0.54 9.86 6.89
CA VAL A 15 -0.46 8.38 6.90
C VAL A 15 0.97 7.86 7.02
N ASP A 16 1.93 8.73 7.33
CA ASP A 16 3.37 8.42 7.32
C ASP A 16 3.74 7.21 8.21
N ASP A 17 3.03 7.03 9.32
CA ASP A 17 3.25 5.93 10.27
C ASP A 17 2.19 4.81 10.16
N CYS A 18 1.37 4.82 9.12
CA CYS A 18 0.26 3.88 8.95
C CYS A 18 0.57 2.69 8.03
N ASN A 19 1.80 2.55 7.53
CA ASN A 19 2.16 1.52 6.54
C ASN A 19 1.31 1.57 5.26
N ILE A 20 0.91 2.77 4.84
CA ILE A 20 0.23 3.04 3.57
C ILE A 20 1.22 3.79 2.70
N VAL A 21 1.39 3.34 1.45
CA VAL A 21 2.30 3.98 0.50
C VAL A 21 1.96 5.46 0.32
N ARG A 22 2.96 6.32 0.44
CA ARG A 22 2.80 7.76 0.26
C ARG A 22 2.52 8.07 -1.21
N PHE A 23 1.44 8.80 -1.44
CA PHE A 23 1.10 9.39 -2.72
C PHE A 23 1.65 10.82 -2.80
N TYR A 24 2.22 11.18 -3.95
CA TYR A 24 2.76 12.51 -4.19
C TYR A 24 1.87 13.35 -5.10
N GLU A 25 1.50 12.82 -6.26
CA GLU A 25 0.70 13.55 -7.23
C GLU A 25 0.04 12.63 -8.25
N ALA A 26 -0.98 13.15 -8.93
CA ALA A 26 -1.58 12.54 -10.10
C ALA A 26 -1.64 13.57 -11.22
N PHE A 27 -1.23 13.17 -12.41
CA PHE A 27 -1.32 14.01 -13.60
C PHE A 27 -1.83 13.21 -14.80
N ILE A 28 -2.33 13.95 -15.80
CA ILE A 28 -2.84 13.38 -17.05
C ILE A 28 -1.93 13.85 -18.16
N ASP A 29 -1.36 12.90 -18.90
CA ASP A 29 -0.69 13.20 -20.17
C ASP A 29 -1.42 12.49 -21.31
N GLN A 30 -1.87 13.30 -22.29
CA GLN A 30 -2.71 12.90 -23.42
C GLN A 30 -4.00 12.17 -23.01
N ARG A 31 -3.96 10.84 -22.91
CA ARG A 31 -5.08 9.96 -22.57
C ARG A 31 -4.79 9.05 -21.38
N HIS A 32 -3.61 9.15 -20.80
CA HIS A 32 -3.18 8.31 -19.68
C HIS A 32 -3.19 9.13 -18.39
N CYS A 33 -3.63 8.48 -17.31
CA CYS A 33 -3.51 9.00 -15.96
C CYS A 33 -2.29 8.36 -15.32
N TYR A 34 -1.44 9.17 -14.72
CA TYR A 34 -0.26 8.75 -13.98
C TYR A 34 -0.48 9.05 -12.51
N LEU A 35 -0.09 8.11 -11.66
CA LEU A 35 -0.10 8.24 -10.21
C LEU A 35 1.34 8.10 -9.74
N VAL A 36 1.83 9.08 -8.98
CA VAL A 36 3.21 9.13 -8.49
C VAL A 36 3.20 8.83 -7.00
N PHE A 37 4.03 7.88 -6.59
CA PHE A 37 4.15 7.39 -5.22
C PHE A 37 5.61 7.39 -4.78
N GLU A 38 5.85 7.16 -3.49
CA GLU A 38 7.18 6.81 -3.00
C GLU A 38 7.73 5.53 -3.65
N GLU A 39 9.04 5.49 -3.80
CA GLU A 39 9.75 4.32 -4.30
C GLU A 39 9.97 3.34 -3.13
N LEU A 40 9.56 2.09 -3.32
CA LEU A 40 9.74 0.97 -2.39
C LEU A 40 10.53 -0.14 -3.09
N GLU A 41 11.26 -0.95 -2.32
CA GLU A 41 12.17 -1.96 -2.90
C GLU A 41 11.45 -3.15 -3.56
N LYS A 42 10.74 -3.96 -2.76
CA LYS A 42 10.21 -5.27 -3.19
C LYS A 42 8.83 -5.54 -2.60
N THR A 43 8.02 -6.23 -3.37
CA THR A 43 6.78 -6.86 -2.88
C THR A 43 7.08 -8.12 -2.07
N LEU A 44 6.17 -8.52 -1.19
CA LEU A 44 6.29 -9.79 -0.45
C LEU A 44 6.38 -11.01 -1.37
N TYR A 45 5.68 -10.97 -2.51
CA TYR A 45 5.74 -12.02 -3.52
C TYR A 45 7.16 -12.15 -4.11
N GLN A 46 7.80 -11.04 -4.48
CA GLN A 46 9.19 -11.04 -4.96
C GLN A 46 10.16 -11.54 -3.87
N LEU A 47 9.96 -11.12 -2.62
CA LEU A 47 10.76 -11.61 -1.49
C LEU A 47 10.63 -13.13 -1.32
N GLN A 48 9.41 -13.67 -1.41
CA GLN A 48 9.19 -15.11 -1.34
C GLN A 48 9.82 -15.86 -2.52
N MET A 49 9.74 -15.30 -3.73
CA MET A 49 10.39 -15.89 -4.91
C MET A 49 11.91 -16.02 -4.72
N GLU A 50 12.58 -15.02 -4.15
CA GLU A 50 14.01 -15.04 -3.87
C GLU A 50 14.41 -16.13 -2.86
N HIS A 51 13.47 -16.52 -1.99
CA HIS A 51 13.63 -17.60 -1.03
C HIS A 51 13.03 -18.93 -1.53
N GLU A 52 12.80 -19.07 -2.84
CA GLU A 52 12.23 -20.27 -3.46
C GLU A 52 10.88 -20.71 -2.85
N PHE A 53 10.08 -19.74 -2.41
CA PHE A 53 8.83 -19.95 -1.66
C PHE A 53 9.02 -20.81 -0.39
N GLY A 54 10.21 -20.75 0.20
CA GLY A 54 10.53 -21.36 1.48
C GLY A 54 9.64 -20.85 2.62
N LYS A 55 9.57 -21.62 3.70
CA LYS A 55 8.80 -21.24 4.89
C LYS A 55 9.37 -19.97 5.51
N MET A 56 8.53 -18.96 5.67
CA MET A 56 8.89 -17.76 6.44
C MET A 56 8.92 -18.08 7.93
N ALA A 57 9.81 -17.43 8.68
CA ALA A 57 9.82 -17.56 10.12
C ALA A 57 8.54 -16.94 10.71
N ILE A 58 7.99 -17.56 11.75
CA ILE A 58 6.76 -17.08 12.43
C ILE A 58 6.92 -15.62 12.89
N ARG A 59 8.13 -15.24 13.30
CA ARG A 59 8.45 -13.87 13.68
C ARG A 59 8.17 -12.88 12.54
N ASP A 60 8.56 -13.21 11.32
CA ASP A 60 8.43 -12.32 10.16
C ASP A 60 6.98 -12.23 9.70
N ILE A 61 6.27 -13.36 9.69
CA ILE A 61 4.82 -13.40 9.44
C ILE A 61 4.07 -12.49 10.43
N ARG A 62 4.43 -12.54 11.71
CA ARG A 62 3.82 -11.69 12.75
C ARG A 62 4.12 -10.21 12.51
N THR A 63 5.35 -9.86 12.13
CA THR A 63 5.73 -8.48 11.80
C THR A 63 4.92 -7.94 10.63
N ILE A 64 4.84 -8.70 9.53
CA ILE A 64 4.06 -8.33 8.34
C ILE A 64 2.58 -8.19 8.69
N THR A 65 2.04 -9.15 9.44
CA THR A 65 0.63 -9.11 9.87
C THR A 65 0.33 -7.85 10.68
N PHE A 66 1.22 -7.47 11.61
CA PHE A 66 1.05 -6.25 12.39
C PHE A 66 1.07 -5.00 11.50
N GLN A 67 2.02 -4.90 10.56
CA GLN A 67 2.08 -3.78 9.62
C GLN A 67 0.82 -3.68 8.75
N MET A 68 0.33 -4.81 8.24
CA MET A 68 -0.91 -4.87 7.44
C MET A 68 -2.14 -4.48 8.26
N LEU A 69 -2.25 -4.94 9.51
CA LEU A 69 -3.36 -4.55 10.39
C LEU A 69 -3.34 -3.05 10.69
N THR A 70 -2.17 -2.45 10.93
CA THR A 70 -2.04 -1.00 11.14
C THR A 70 -2.57 -0.22 9.93
N ALA A 71 -2.24 -0.65 8.70
CA ALA A 71 -2.75 -0.02 7.49
C ALA A 71 -4.27 -0.19 7.35
N LEU A 72 -4.78 -1.40 7.60
CA LEU A 72 -6.21 -1.70 7.49
C LEU A 72 -7.06 -0.92 8.50
N VAL A 73 -6.58 -0.74 9.74
CA VAL A 73 -7.26 0.10 10.75
C VAL A 73 -7.35 1.55 10.27
N LYS A 74 -6.26 2.12 9.73
CA LYS A 74 -6.31 3.49 9.19
C LYS A 74 -7.27 3.60 8.00
N LEU A 75 -7.31 2.60 7.11
CA LEU A 75 -8.26 2.59 5.99
C LEU A 75 -9.72 2.50 6.48
N GLU A 76 -9.98 1.70 7.50
CA GLU A 76 -11.31 1.60 8.14
C GLU A 76 -11.72 2.94 8.76
N ASP A 77 -10.84 3.61 9.50
CA ASP A 77 -11.09 4.95 10.08
C ASP A 77 -11.44 5.99 9.02
N MET A 78 -10.89 5.83 7.81
CA MET A 78 -11.18 6.68 6.64
C MET A 78 -12.42 6.25 5.86
N GLY A 79 -13.06 5.13 6.22
CA GLY A 79 -14.19 4.55 5.49
C GLY A 79 -13.81 3.97 4.12
N ILE A 80 -12.55 3.56 3.94
CA ILE A 80 -11.99 3.03 2.68
C ILE A 80 -11.82 1.51 2.79
N VAL A 81 -12.27 0.79 1.75
CA VAL A 81 -11.99 -0.65 1.59
C VAL A 81 -10.96 -0.81 0.47
N HIS A 82 -9.84 -1.50 0.75
CA HIS A 82 -8.77 -1.71 -0.24
C HIS A 82 -9.23 -2.52 -1.47
N THR A 83 -10.11 -3.51 -1.27
CA THR A 83 -10.72 -4.38 -2.29
C THR A 83 -9.81 -5.34 -3.07
N ASP A 84 -8.48 -5.15 -3.06
CA ASP A 84 -7.55 -6.00 -3.82
C ASP A 84 -6.29 -6.40 -3.03
N LEU A 85 -6.42 -6.67 -1.73
CA LEU A 85 -5.28 -7.10 -0.89
C LEU A 85 -4.86 -8.53 -1.28
N LYS A 86 -3.56 -8.76 -1.50
CA LYS A 86 -2.99 -10.01 -2.02
C LYS A 86 -1.67 -10.36 -1.33
#